data_AF-A0A948YG78-F1
#
_entry.id   AF-A0A948YG78-F1
#
_cell.length_a   1.000
_cell.length_b   1.000
_cell.length_c   1.000
_cell.angle_alpha   90.00
_cell.angle_beta   90.00
_cell.angle_gamma   90.00
#
_symmetry.space_group_name_H-M   'P 1'
#
loop_
_entity.id
_entity.type
_entity.pdbx_description
1 polymer ?
#
loop_
_entity_poly.entity_id
_entity_poly.type
_entity_poly.pdbx_seq_one_letter_code
_entity_poly.pdbx_strand_id
1 'polypeptide(L)'
;MKKTKTGAVLKSILIILCSQVVLNANDSLNNYRINGIDNIAKMMDEELTKESYWSEYLKDKDTRFGFIEEYSSILTCDKDRSTLALYVRNKDNKYEFVKEHNAFTGKNNGDKVQEGDLKTPVGIYRIVEKLSKETNLDSFYGPLAFVTSYPNIYDRYQGKNGHGIWIHGVPTEQERDT
;
A
#
# COMPACT_ATOMS: atom_id res chain seq x y z
N MET A 1 33.15 -46.76 10.78
CA MET A 1 32.08 -45.84 10.35
C MET A 1 31.63 -44.96 11.50
N LYS A 2 32.15 -43.72 11.61
CA LYS A 2 31.69 -42.74 12.61
C LYS A 2 30.39 -42.11 12.10
N LYS A 3 29.22 -42.63 12.50
CA LYS A 3 27.96 -41.88 12.36
C LYS A 3 28.12 -40.61 13.19
N THR A 4 28.16 -39.47 12.52
CA THR A 4 28.54 -38.16 13.07
C THR A 4 27.51 -37.73 14.12
N LYS A 5 27.99 -37.41 15.33
CA LYS A 5 27.16 -36.88 16.45
C LYS A 5 26.28 -35.70 16.02
N THR A 6 26.73 -34.94 15.02
CA THR A 6 26.02 -33.84 14.36
C THR A 6 24.65 -34.24 13.81
N GLY A 7 24.52 -35.43 13.21
CA GLY A 7 23.24 -35.91 12.66
C GLY A 7 22.22 -36.31 13.72
N ALA A 8 22.66 -36.71 14.91
CA ALA A 8 21.78 -36.99 16.04
C ALA A 8 21.25 -35.70 16.67
N VAL A 9 22.12 -34.69 16.83
CA VAL A 9 21.74 -33.37 17.35
C VAL A 9 20.74 -32.67 16.42
N LEU A 10 20.96 -32.69 15.11
CA LEU A 10 20.03 -32.09 14.14
C LEU A 10 18.64 -32.76 14.17
N LYS A 11 18.59 -34.09 14.31
CA LYS A 11 17.33 -34.84 14.47
C LYS A 11 16.63 -34.48 15.77
N SER A 12 17.35 -34.37 16.88
CA SER A 12 16.78 -33.96 18.16
C SER A 12 16.18 -32.55 18.13
N ILE A 13 16.86 -31.60 17.47
CA ILE A 13 16.33 -30.23 17.28
C ILE A 13 15.07 -30.26 16.42
N LEU A 14 15.05 -31.02 15.33
CA LEU A 14 13.87 -31.14 14.47
C LEU A 14 12.67 -31.75 15.21
N ILE A 15 12.90 -32.76 16.06
CA ILE A 15 11.84 -33.38 16.87
C ILE A 15 11.27 -32.38 17.89
N ILE A 16 12.12 -31.58 18.53
CA ILE A 16 11.68 -30.53 19.47
C ILE A 16 10.90 -29.44 18.73
N LEU A 17 11.32 -29.05 17.54
CA LEU A 17 10.60 -28.07 16.73
C LEU A 17 9.22 -28.61 16.31
N CYS A 18 9.16 -29.86 15.85
CA CYS A 18 7.91 -30.52 15.49
C CYS A 18 6.97 -30.70 16.69
N SER A 19 7.49 -31.03 17.88
CA SER A 19 6.65 -31.19 19.07
C SER A 19 6.05 -29.86 19.52
N GLN A 20 6.80 -28.76 19.45
CA GLN A 20 6.29 -27.40 19.73
C GLN A 20 5.15 -27.03 18.78
N VAL A 21 5.28 -27.33 17.48
CA VAL A 21 4.22 -27.08 16.49
C VAL A 21 2.97 -27.91 16.77
N VAL A 22 3.13 -29.20 17.10
CA VAL A 22 2.00 -30.10 17.41
C VAL A 22 1.28 -29.67 18.70
N LEU A 23 2.02 -29.24 19.73
CA LEU A 23 1.44 -28.73 20.97
C LEU A 23 0.58 -27.48 20.72
N ASN A 24 1.13 -26.48 20.01
CA ASN A 24 0.40 -25.25 19.68
C ASN A 24 -0.87 -25.50 18.82
N ALA A 25 -0.81 -26.45 17.88
CA ALA A 25 -1.94 -26.82 17.04
C ALA A 25 -3.04 -27.56 17.83
N ASN A 26 -2.65 -28.48 18.72
CA ASN A 26 -3.58 -29.19 19.59
C ASN A 26 -4.26 -28.24 20.58
N ASP A 27 -3.54 -27.27 21.12
CA ASP A 27 -4.11 -26.28 22.03
C ASP A 27 -5.15 -25.39 21.33
N SER A 28 -4.85 -24.95 20.11
CA SER A 28 -5.80 -24.17 19.30
C SER A 28 -7.06 -24.97 18.94
N LEU A 29 -6.90 -26.23 18.50
CA LEU A 29 -8.03 -27.10 18.15
C LEU A 29 -8.88 -27.47 19.37
N ASN A 30 -8.25 -27.75 20.51
CA ASN A 30 -8.95 -28.02 21.76
C ASN A 30 -9.69 -26.78 22.26
N ASN A 31 -9.06 -25.61 22.17
CA ASN A 31 -9.68 -24.35 22.56
C ASN A 31 -10.88 -24.04 21.65
N TYR A 32 -10.76 -24.20 20.33
CA TYR A 32 -11.90 -24.08 19.41
C TYR A 32 -13.03 -25.05 19.78
N ARG A 33 -12.72 -26.32 20.03
CA ARG A 33 -13.72 -27.35 20.38
C ARG A 33 -14.46 -27.04 21.69
N ILE A 34 -13.77 -26.45 22.67
CA ILE A 34 -14.31 -26.20 24.02
C ILE A 34 -14.99 -24.82 24.11
N ASN A 35 -14.35 -23.79 23.56
CA ASN A 35 -14.72 -22.38 23.76
C ASN A 35 -15.29 -21.71 22.51
N GLY A 36 -15.31 -22.40 21.36
CA GLY A 36 -15.83 -21.88 20.10
C GLY A 36 -14.88 -20.93 19.38
N ILE A 37 -15.33 -20.44 18.22
CA ILE A 37 -14.53 -19.58 17.34
C ILE A 37 -14.28 -18.19 17.93
N ASP A 38 -15.23 -17.65 18.72
CA ASP A 38 -15.12 -16.31 19.30
C ASP A 38 -13.92 -16.19 20.25
N ASN A 39 -13.63 -17.25 21.01
CA ASN A 39 -12.47 -17.25 21.89
C ASN A 39 -11.15 -17.34 21.10
N ILE A 40 -11.13 -18.08 20.00
CA ILE A 40 -9.97 -18.12 19.09
C ILE A 40 -9.75 -16.74 18.47
N ALA A 41 -10.82 -16.09 17.99
CA ALA A 41 -10.74 -14.73 17.45
C ALA A 41 -10.17 -13.76 18.48
N LYS A 42 -10.67 -13.79 19.73
CA LYS A 42 -10.14 -12.98 20.82
C LYS A 42 -8.64 -13.21 21.07
N MET A 43 -8.19 -14.47 21.09
CA MET A 43 -6.77 -14.79 21.26
C MET A 43 -5.93 -14.25 20.10
N MET A 44 -6.43 -14.36 18.85
CA MET A 44 -5.74 -13.81 17.68
C MET A 44 -5.68 -12.28 17.74
N ASP A 45 -6.78 -11.63 18.12
CA ASP A 45 -6.83 -10.18 18.32
C ASP A 45 -5.80 -9.75 19.39
N GLU A 46 -5.72 -10.48 20.50
CA GLU A 46 -4.71 -10.25 21.55
C GLU A 46 -3.28 -10.37 21.00
N GLU A 47 -2.95 -11.37 20.17
CA GLU A 47 -1.64 -11.47 19.51
C GLU A 47 -1.38 -10.29 18.55
N LEU A 48 -2.39 -9.85 17.80
CA LEU A 48 -2.30 -8.72 16.87
C LEU A 48 -2.08 -7.37 17.58
N THR A 49 -2.33 -7.29 18.90
CA THR A 49 -1.96 -6.09 19.68
C THR A 49 -0.47 -6.02 20.03
N LYS A 50 0.28 -7.12 19.89
CA LYS A 50 1.67 -7.20 20.36
C LYS A 50 2.63 -6.62 19.34
N GLU A 51 3.46 -5.66 19.77
CA GLU A 51 4.53 -5.10 18.96
C GLU A 51 5.52 -6.17 18.47
N SER A 52 5.77 -7.21 19.28
CA SER A 52 6.66 -8.32 18.90
C SER A 52 6.16 -9.08 17.68
N TYR A 53 4.85 -9.26 17.54
CA TYR A 53 4.26 -9.89 16.36
C TYR A 53 4.56 -9.06 15.11
N TRP A 54 4.25 -7.76 15.16
CA TRP A 54 4.47 -6.87 14.03
C TRP A 54 5.94 -6.66 13.69
N SER A 55 6.81 -6.57 14.71
CA SER A 55 8.26 -6.46 14.52
C SER A 55 8.82 -7.67 13.77
N GLU A 56 8.40 -8.89 14.17
CA GLU A 56 8.82 -10.12 13.50
C GLU A 56 8.20 -10.25 12.10
N TYR A 57 6.92 -9.90 11.94
CA TYR A 57 6.21 -9.97 10.66
C TYR A 57 6.74 -8.98 9.61
N LEU A 58 7.14 -7.78 10.03
CA LEU A 58 7.59 -6.70 9.15
C LEU A 58 9.09 -6.72 8.87
N LYS A 59 9.91 -7.50 9.59
CA LYS A 59 11.39 -7.42 9.56
C LYS A 59 12.02 -7.52 8.16
N ASP A 60 11.43 -8.32 7.27
CA ASP A 60 11.95 -8.58 5.91
C ASP A 60 11.10 -7.91 4.82
N LYS A 61 10.08 -7.13 5.21
CA LYS A 61 9.14 -6.46 4.31
C LYS A 61 9.62 -5.06 3.94
N ASP A 62 9.31 -4.66 2.72
CA ASP A 62 9.57 -3.30 2.25
C ASP A 62 8.50 -2.34 2.79
N THR A 63 8.88 -1.51 3.75
CA THR A 63 8.01 -0.55 4.44
C THR A 63 8.26 0.91 4.04
N ARG A 64 9.02 1.16 2.95
CA ARG A 64 9.36 2.53 2.50
C ARG A 64 8.13 3.40 2.23
N PHE A 65 7.01 2.80 1.84
CA PHE A 65 5.73 3.48 1.60
C PHE A 65 4.71 3.27 2.72
N GLY A 66 5.15 2.76 3.88
CA GLY A 66 4.29 2.27 4.95
C GLY A 66 3.92 0.80 4.80
N PHE A 67 3.17 0.28 5.77
CA PHE A 67 2.61 -1.06 5.71
C PHE A 67 1.30 -1.04 4.91
N ILE A 68 1.28 -1.76 3.79
CA ILE A 68 0.15 -1.80 2.87
C ILE A 68 -0.15 -3.26 2.56
N GLU A 69 -1.40 -3.67 2.67
CA GLU A 69 -1.82 -5.04 2.37
C GLU A 69 -2.66 -5.14 1.09
N GLU A 70 -3.54 -4.17 0.87
CA GLU A 70 -4.57 -4.20 -0.18
C GLU A 70 -4.04 -3.89 -1.58
N TYR A 71 -3.09 -2.96 -1.72
CA TYR A 71 -2.71 -2.42 -3.04
C TYR A 71 -1.48 -3.09 -3.63
N SER A 72 -1.57 -3.50 -4.90
CA SER A 72 -0.43 -4.01 -5.66
C SER A 72 0.41 -2.93 -6.35
N SER A 73 -0.08 -1.69 -6.43
CA SER A 73 0.58 -0.60 -7.14
C SER A 73 0.56 0.70 -6.33
N ILE A 74 1.63 1.48 -6.42
CA ILE A 74 1.77 2.80 -5.80
C ILE A 74 2.24 3.79 -6.87
N LEU A 75 1.57 4.93 -6.92
CA LEU A 75 2.05 6.11 -7.64
C LEU A 75 2.58 7.11 -6.61
N THR A 76 3.78 7.61 -6.85
CA THR A 76 4.37 8.70 -6.07
C THR A 76 4.52 9.91 -6.98
N CYS A 77 4.14 11.09 -6.48
CA CYS A 77 4.34 12.35 -7.18
C CYS A 77 5.25 13.24 -6.34
N ASP A 78 6.44 13.53 -6.86
CA ASP A 78 7.35 14.51 -6.28
C ASP A 78 7.09 15.86 -6.96
N LYS A 79 6.55 16.81 -6.21
CA LYS A 79 6.18 18.12 -6.73
C LYS A 79 7.39 19.00 -7.00
N ASP A 80 8.44 18.87 -6.20
CA ASP A 80 9.65 19.70 -6.33
C ASP A 80 10.46 19.24 -7.54
N ARG A 81 10.52 17.91 -7.77
CA ARG A 81 11.15 17.33 -8.96
C ARG A 81 10.23 17.29 -10.18
N SER A 82 8.93 17.56 -10.02
CA SER A 82 7.92 17.42 -11.08
C SER A 82 7.96 16.02 -11.72
N THR A 83 7.97 14.97 -10.89
CA THR A 83 7.99 13.58 -11.36
C THR A 83 6.83 12.76 -10.81
N LEU A 84 6.43 11.76 -11.59
CA LEU A 84 5.47 10.72 -11.22
C LEU A 84 6.14 9.36 -11.43
N ALA A 85 6.29 8.58 -10.34
CA ALA A 85 6.90 7.26 -10.38
C ALA A 85 5.89 6.16 -10.00
N LEU A 86 5.92 5.07 -10.76
CA LEU A 86 5.13 3.86 -10.55
C LEU A 86 5.99 2.80 -9.86
N TYR A 87 5.44 2.24 -8.79
CA TYR A 87 5.96 1.07 -8.10
C TYR A 87 4.92 -0.05 -8.13
N VAL A 88 5.35 -1.28 -8.37
CA VAL A 88 4.48 -2.46 -8.39
C VAL A 88 5.01 -3.53 -7.44
N ARG A 89 4.11 -4.17 -6.72
CA ARG A 89 4.43 -5.23 -5.77
C ARG A 89 4.85 -6.50 -6.52
N ASN A 90 6.03 -7.00 -6.19
CA ASN A 90 6.54 -8.27 -6.71
C ASN A 90 6.00 -9.48 -5.91
N LYS A 91 6.43 -10.70 -6.28
CA LYS A 91 6.02 -11.94 -5.62
C LYS A 91 6.47 -12.04 -4.15
N ASP A 92 7.52 -11.32 -3.77
CA ASP A 92 8.06 -11.27 -2.40
C ASP A 92 7.42 -10.16 -1.56
N ASN A 93 6.32 -9.56 -2.03
CA ASN A 93 5.64 -8.43 -1.40
C ASN A 93 6.49 -7.16 -1.26
N LYS A 94 7.47 -6.95 -2.14
CA LYS A 94 8.29 -5.72 -2.18
C LYS A 94 7.85 -4.83 -3.33
N TYR A 95 7.88 -3.51 -3.14
CA TYR A 95 7.51 -2.55 -4.19
C TYR A 95 8.71 -2.21 -5.06
N GLU A 96 8.70 -2.71 -6.28
CA GLU A 96 9.76 -2.46 -7.26
C GLU A 96 9.42 -1.23 -8.09
N PHE A 97 10.43 -0.39 -8.31
CA PHE A 97 10.33 0.73 -9.24
C PHE A 97 10.11 0.18 -10.65
N VAL A 98 9.07 0.65 -11.31
CA VAL A 98 8.76 0.27 -12.70
C VAL A 98 9.18 1.36 -13.66
N LYS A 99 8.76 2.60 -13.40
CA LYS A 99 8.98 3.73 -14.32
C LYS A 99 8.78 5.08 -13.64
N GLU A 100 9.49 6.09 -14.11
CA GLU A 100 9.31 7.51 -13.76
C GLU A 100 9.00 8.30 -15.02
N HIS A 101 8.13 9.30 -14.88
CA HIS A 101 7.78 10.27 -15.91
C HIS A 101 7.88 11.68 -15.34
N ASN A 102 8.22 12.66 -16.18
CA ASN A 102 7.98 14.07 -15.86
C ASN A 102 6.47 14.30 -15.75
N ALA A 103 6.06 15.10 -14.79
CA ALA A 103 4.66 15.40 -14.51
C ALA A 103 4.48 16.89 -14.24
N PHE A 104 3.46 17.49 -14.85
CA PHE A 104 3.05 18.84 -14.49
C PHE A 104 2.22 18.78 -13.21
N THR A 105 2.53 19.67 -12.27
CA THR A 105 1.76 19.85 -11.03
C THR A 105 1.10 21.24 -11.04
N GLY A 106 0.31 21.53 -10.00
CA GLY A 106 -0.36 22.82 -9.86
C GLY A 106 0.62 23.99 -9.99
N LYS A 107 0.16 25.08 -10.61
CA LYS A 107 0.94 26.30 -10.85
C LYS A 107 1.61 26.85 -9.59
N ASN A 108 0.94 26.71 -8.45
CA ASN A 108 1.40 27.25 -7.17
C ASN A 108 2.06 26.17 -6.32
N ASN A 109 3.14 26.55 -5.63
CA ASN A 109 3.84 25.70 -4.68
C ASN A 109 3.06 25.53 -3.36
N GLY A 110 3.47 24.54 -2.58
CA GLY A 110 2.89 24.24 -1.28
C GLY A 110 1.60 23.41 -1.36
N ASP A 111 1.03 23.13 -0.20
CA ASP A 111 -0.14 22.25 -0.10
C ASP A 111 -1.44 22.95 -0.52
N LYS A 112 -2.33 22.17 -1.13
CA LYS A 112 -3.68 22.61 -1.51
C LYS A 112 -4.51 22.81 -0.25
N VAL A 113 -5.19 23.95 -0.15
CA VAL A 113 -6.02 24.29 1.01
C VAL A 113 -7.41 24.77 0.62
N GLN A 114 -7.61 25.30 -0.59
CA GLN A 114 -8.90 25.81 -1.01
C GLN A 114 -9.14 25.61 -2.52
N GLU A 115 -10.39 25.69 -2.94
CA GLU A 115 -10.78 25.67 -4.33
C GLU A 115 -10.15 26.84 -5.10
N GLY A 116 -9.70 26.56 -6.33
CA GLY A 116 -9.07 27.58 -7.17
C GLY A 116 -7.66 28.04 -6.75
N ASP A 117 -7.04 27.47 -5.71
CA ASP A 117 -5.68 27.86 -5.30
C ASP A 117 -4.55 27.41 -6.25
N LEU A 118 -4.89 26.65 -7.30
CA LEU A 118 -3.97 26.14 -8.33
C LEU A 118 -2.81 25.29 -7.77
N LYS A 119 -3.02 24.59 -6.65
CA LYS A 119 -2.03 23.71 -6.04
C LYS A 119 -2.40 22.24 -6.22
N THR A 120 -1.40 21.38 -6.38
CA THR A 120 -1.56 19.93 -6.19
C THR A 120 -1.51 19.63 -4.68
N PRO A 121 -2.45 18.86 -4.11
CA PRO A 121 -2.41 18.52 -2.69
C PRO A 121 -1.19 17.68 -2.30
N VAL A 122 -0.78 17.77 -1.03
CA VAL A 122 0.24 16.90 -0.43
C VAL A 122 -0.44 15.94 0.54
N GLY A 123 -0.26 14.63 0.33
CA GLY A 123 -0.85 13.61 1.17
C GLY A 123 -0.98 12.26 0.46
N ILE A 124 -1.74 11.36 1.08
CA ILE A 124 -2.04 10.03 0.55
C ILE A 124 -3.46 10.04 0.00
N TYR A 125 -3.61 9.61 -1.25
CA TYR A 125 -4.88 9.60 -1.98
C TYR A 125 -5.09 8.25 -2.67
N ARG A 126 -6.35 7.79 -2.71
CA ARG A 126 -6.75 6.63 -3.51
C ARG A 126 -7.12 7.11 -4.91
N ILE A 127 -6.87 6.28 -5.92
CA ILE A 127 -7.56 6.40 -7.20
C ILE A 127 -8.96 5.82 -7.00
N VAL A 128 -10.00 6.62 -7.26
CA VAL A 128 -11.40 6.23 -7.04
C VAL A 128 -12.13 5.94 -8.33
N GLU A 129 -11.65 6.48 -9.45
CA GLU A 129 -12.29 6.33 -10.75
C GLU A 129 -11.25 6.44 -11.88
N LYS A 130 -11.53 5.77 -12.99
CA LYS A 130 -10.79 5.89 -14.25
C LYS A 130 -11.75 6.43 -15.31
N LEU A 131 -11.45 7.62 -15.80
CA LEU A 131 -12.15 8.26 -16.93
C LEU A 131 -11.41 7.97 -18.23
N SER A 132 -12.16 7.89 -19.32
CA SER A 132 -11.66 7.62 -20.67
C SER A 132 -12.63 8.15 -21.73
N LYS A 133 -12.36 7.88 -23.01
CA LYS A 133 -13.24 8.27 -24.12
C LYS A 133 -14.66 7.72 -23.93
N GLU A 134 -14.80 6.52 -23.39
CA GLU A 134 -16.10 5.89 -23.10
C GLU A 134 -16.90 6.65 -22.03
N THR A 135 -16.24 7.43 -21.18
CA THR A 135 -16.87 8.31 -20.18
C THR A 135 -16.92 9.77 -20.64
N ASN A 136 -16.78 10.02 -21.95
CA ASN A 136 -16.74 11.36 -22.56
C ASN A 136 -15.64 12.28 -21.97
N LEU A 137 -14.46 11.72 -21.69
CA LEU A 137 -13.31 12.54 -21.28
C LEU A 137 -12.90 13.49 -22.41
N ASP A 138 -12.77 14.78 -22.07
CA ASP A 138 -12.29 15.82 -23.00
C ASP A 138 -10.86 15.51 -23.49
N SER A 139 -10.58 15.75 -24.76
CA SER A 139 -9.30 15.42 -25.39
C SER A 139 -8.11 16.19 -24.79
N PHE A 140 -8.35 17.31 -24.09
CA PHE A 140 -7.36 18.03 -23.30
C PHE A 140 -6.68 17.14 -22.25
N TYR A 141 -7.42 16.22 -21.63
CA TYR A 141 -6.90 15.32 -20.58
C TYR A 141 -6.13 14.11 -21.15
N GLY A 142 -6.05 13.99 -22.47
CA GLY A 142 -5.46 12.86 -23.15
C GLY A 142 -6.34 11.60 -23.09
N PRO A 143 -5.76 10.40 -23.25
CA PRO A 143 -6.54 9.18 -23.44
C PRO A 143 -7.27 8.68 -22.18
N LEU A 144 -6.80 9.06 -20.99
CA LEU A 144 -7.36 8.66 -19.71
C LEU A 144 -7.05 9.66 -18.59
N ALA A 145 -7.89 9.67 -17.56
CA ALA A 145 -7.65 10.37 -16.31
C ALA A 145 -7.99 9.48 -15.11
N PHE A 146 -7.08 9.42 -14.13
CA PHE A 146 -7.35 8.80 -12.83
C PHE A 146 -7.79 9.85 -11.83
N VAL A 147 -9.00 9.71 -11.31
CA VAL A 147 -9.57 10.61 -10.32
C VAL A 147 -9.03 10.23 -8.95
N THR A 148 -8.48 11.20 -8.22
CA THR A 148 -8.01 10.98 -6.84
C THR A 148 -9.13 11.19 -5.83
N SER A 149 -8.94 10.66 -4.63
CA SER A 149 -9.86 10.84 -3.50
C SER A 149 -9.74 12.20 -2.80
N TYR A 150 -9.13 13.22 -3.41
CA TYR A 150 -9.08 14.57 -2.83
C TYR A 150 -10.45 15.24 -2.87
N PRO A 151 -10.90 15.90 -1.79
CA PRO A 151 -10.27 15.95 -0.47
C PRO A 151 -10.51 14.66 0.31
N ASN A 152 -9.46 14.09 0.92
CA ASN A 152 -9.60 12.90 1.75
C ASN A 152 -10.18 13.26 3.15
N ILE A 153 -10.32 12.28 4.06
CA ILE A 153 -10.86 12.53 5.41
C ILE A 153 -10.01 13.56 6.17
N TYR A 154 -8.69 13.45 6.09
CA TYR A 154 -7.77 14.36 6.75
C TYR A 154 -7.88 15.79 6.18
N ASP A 155 -7.97 15.93 4.86
CA ASP A 155 -8.14 17.24 4.22
C ASP A 155 -9.41 17.94 4.68
N ARG A 156 -10.53 17.21 4.71
CA ARG A 156 -11.81 17.75 5.18
C ARG A 156 -11.76 18.14 6.67
N TYR A 157 -11.11 17.32 7.50
CA TYR A 157 -10.89 17.64 8.90
C TYR A 157 -10.08 18.93 9.08
N GLN A 158 -9.09 19.17 8.21
CA GLN A 158 -8.30 20.41 8.18
C GLN A 158 -9.03 21.60 7.51
N GLY A 159 -10.29 21.45 7.14
CA GLY A 159 -11.08 22.50 6.49
C GLY A 159 -10.71 22.78 5.04
N LYS A 160 -9.94 21.90 4.39
CA LYS A 160 -9.57 22.05 2.99
C LYS A 160 -10.75 21.72 2.07
N ASN A 161 -10.85 22.42 0.94
CA ASN A 161 -11.91 22.22 -0.05
C ASN A 161 -11.41 22.24 -1.51
N GLY A 162 -12.35 22.22 -2.45
CA GLY A 162 -12.11 22.02 -3.88
C GLY A 162 -12.25 20.56 -4.32
N HIS A 163 -12.08 20.33 -5.62
CA HIS A 163 -12.28 19.03 -6.26
C HIS A 163 -11.40 18.94 -7.53
N GLY A 164 -11.55 17.86 -8.32
CA GLY A 164 -10.94 17.79 -9.65
C GLY A 164 -9.43 17.54 -9.67
N ILE A 165 -8.87 16.90 -8.64
CA ILE A 165 -7.45 16.51 -8.63
C ILE A 165 -7.31 15.17 -9.34
N TRP A 166 -6.86 15.22 -10.60
CA TRP A 166 -6.73 14.05 -11.47
C TRP A 166 -5.29 13.84 -11.91
N ILE A 167 -4.92 12.58 -12.19
CA ILE A 167 -3.68 12.22 -12.89
C ILE A 167 -4.08 11.87 -14.32
N HIS A 168 -3.65 12.68 -15.29
CA HIS A 168 -4.10 12.54 -16.68
C HIS A 168 -2.94 12.71 -17.67
N GLY A 169 -3.22 12.44 -18.94
CA GLY A 169 -2.25 12.57 -20.03
C GLY A 169 -2.08 14.01 -20.52
N VAL A 170 -1.50 14.15 -21.70
CA VAL A 170 -1.42 15.43 -22.42
C VAL A 170 -2.47 15.47 -23.53
N PRO A 171 -2.85 16.66 -24.03
CA PRO A 171 -3.83 16.78 -25.12
C PRO A 171 -3.47 15.90 -26.33
N THR A 172 -4.46 15.19 -26.88
CA THR A 172 -4.26 14.32 -28.06
C THR A 172 -4.58 15.00 -29.39
N GLU A 173 -5.31 16.12 -29.38
CA GLU A 173 -5.86 16.73 -30.61
C GLU A 173 -5.58 18.23 -30.78
N GLN A 174 -4.78 18.88 -29.91
CA GLN A 174 -4.38 20.29 -30.07
C GLN A 174 -2.92 20.55 -29.67
N GLU A 175 -2.18 21.26 -30.52
CA GLU A 175 -0.92 21.92 -30.16
C GLU A 175 -1.22 22.97 -29.08
N ARG A 176 -0.46 22.95 -27.97
CA ARG A 176 -0.58 24.01 -26.96
C ARG A 176 -0.21 25.34 -27.62
N ASP A 177 -1.07 26.35 -27.48
CA ASP A 177 -0.72 27.73 -27.82
C ASP A 177 0.65 28.05 -27.17
N THR A 178 1.65 28.27 -28.02
CA THR A 178 3.01 28.69 -27.67
C THR A 178 3.04 30.12 -27.18
#